data_AF-A0A2P5EFS4-F1
#
_entry.id   AF-A0A2P5EFS4-F1
#
_cell.length_a   1.000
_cell.length_b   1.000
_cell.length_c   1.000
_cell.angle_alpha   90.00
_cell.angle_beta   90.00
_cell.angle_gamma   90.00
#
_symmetry.space_group_name_H-M   'P 1'
#
loop_
_entity.id
_entity.type
_entity.pdbx_description
1 polymer ?
#
loop_
_entity_poly.entity_id
_entity_poly.type
_entity_poly.pdbx_seq_one_letter_code
_entity_poly.pdbx_strand_id
1 'polypeptide(L)'
;MLPQRMKQVITDNPKKLANLIDLVNLPTPLREFLGQSQTSRLGCFMRVWSYIKEHNLQDPNNKNVVNCDQKLRSILLGKPQVDLAELPSLIKLHFPKKTS
;
A
#
# COMPACT_ATOMS: atom_id res chain seq x y z
N MET A 1 -0.47 -8.23 15.30
CA MET A 1 -1.32 -7.13 15.82
C MET A 1 -1.17 -5.88 14.94
N LEU A 2 -2.25 -5.42 14.28
CA LEU A 2 -2.27 -4.18 13.47
C LEU A 2 -2.24 -2.95 14.39
N PRO A 3 -1.51 -1.87 14.05
CA PRO A 3 -1.48 -0.66 14.87
C PRO A 3 -2.90 -0.08 15.03
N GLN A 4 -3.27 0.29 16.26
CA GLN A 4 -4.64 0.73 16.61
C GLN A 4 -5.14 1.91 15.78
N ARG A 5 -4.27 2.74 15.20
CA ARG A 5 -4.64 3.84 14.30
C ARG A 5 -5.20 3.38 12.95
N MET A 6 -4.87 2.18 12.46
CA MET A 6 -5.51 1.61 11.27
C MET A 6 -6.93 1.12 11.52
N LYS A 7 -7.27 0.78 12.78
CA LYS A 7 -8.62 0.30 13.11
C LYS A 7 -9.66 1.42 13.00
N GLN A 8 -9.29 2.67 13.27
CA GLN A 8 -10.23 3.80 13.18
C GLN A 8 -10.59 4.22 11.75
N VAL A 9 -9.69 4.05 10.78
CA VAL A 9 -9.99 4.37 9.36
C VAL A 9 -11.01 3.38 8.76
N ILE A 10 -11.11 2.17 9.32
CA ILE A 10 -12.04 1.12 8.88
C ILE A 10 -13.46 1.36 9.41
N THR A 11 -13.61 2.03 10.56
CA THR A 11 -14.92 2.22 11.23
C THR A 11 -15.63 3.52 10.84
N ASP A 12 -14.92 4.57 10.43
CA ASP A 12 -15.50 5.91 10.33
C ASP A 12 -16.25 6.22 9.00
N ASN A 13 -15.97 5.54 7.88
CA ASN A 13 -16.54 5.98 6.59
C ASN A 13 -16.73 4.87 5.52
N PRO A 14 -17.92 4.23 5.44
CA PRO A 14 -18.19 3.12 4.50
C PRO A 14 -18.14 3.54 3.02
N LYS A 15 -18.48 4.80 2.70
CA LYS A 15 -18.43 5.33 1.32
C LYS A 15 -16.98 5.47 0.80
N LYS A 16 -16.03 5.72 1.69
CA LYS A 16 -14.60 5.83 1.35
C LYS A 16 -13.97 4.44 1.16
N LEU A 17 -14.45 3.46 1.91
CA LEU A 17 -14.13 2.03 1.75
C LEU A 17 -14.59 1.49 0.40
N ALA A 18 -15.83 1.76 -0.03
CA ALA A 18 -16.35 1.30 -1.33
C ALA A 18 -15.48 1.78 -2.50
N ASN A 19 -15.04 3.04 -2.47
CA ASN A 19 -14.19 3.58 -3.52
C ASN A 19 -12.80 2.89 -3.54
N LEU A 20 -12.29 2.45 -2.38
CA LEU A 20 -11.01 1.74 -2.25
C LEU A 20 -11.06 0.29 -2.76
N ILE A 21 -12.24 -0.26 -3.02
CA ILE A 21 -12.47 -1.65 -3.45
C ILE A 21 -12.51 -1.81 -4.98
N ASP A 22 -12.44 -0.73 -5.78
CA ASP A 22 -12.35 -0.83 -7.25
C ASP A 22 -11.10 -1.63 -7.66
N LEU A 23 -11.32 -2.82 -8.19
CA LEU A 23 -10.30 -3.73 -8.71
C LEU A 23 -9.74 -3.13 -10.00
N VAL A 24 -8.45 -2.80 -10.02
CA VAL A 24 -7.79 -2.32 -11.26
C VAL A 24 -6.74 -3.31 -11.73
N ASN A 25 -6.46 -3.27 -13.03
CA ASN A 25 -5.35 -4.01 -13.62
C ASN A 25 -4.03 -3.42 -13.12
N LEU A 26 -3.24 -4.24 -12.43
CA LEU A 26 -1.97 -3.81 -11.86
C LEU A 26 -0.88 -3.76 -12.92
N PRO A 27 0.04 -2.77 -12.85
CA PRO A 27 1.27 -2.81 -13.64
C PRO A 27 2.10 -4.05 -13.25
N THR A 28 2.83 -4.62 -14.22
CA THR A 28 3.65 -5.85 -14.09
C THR A 28 4.40 -6.00 -12.77
N PRO A 29 5.14 -5.00 -12.24
CA PRO A 29 5.88 -5.13 -10.98
C PRO A 29 4.98 -5.38 -9.75
N LEU A 30 3.77 -4.81 -9.74
CA LEU A 30 2.80 -5.04 -8.67
C LEU A 30 2.16 -6.42 -8.76
N ARG A 31 1.92 -6.90 -9.98
CA ARG A 31 1.39 -8.25 -10.23
C ARG A 31 2.36 -9.32 -9.76
N GLU A 32 3.64 -9.18 -10.05
CA GLU A 32 4.67 -10.13 -9.60
C GLU A 32 4.85 -10.12 -8.08
N PHE A 33 4.77 -8.94 -7.45
CA PHE A 33 4.86 -8.86 -6.00
C PHE A 33 3.64 -9.43 -5.27
N LEU A 34 2.43 -9.13 -5.76
CA LEU A 34 1.19 -9.56 -5.13
C LEU A 34 0.79 -10.98 -5.51
N GLY A 35 1.34 -11.51 -6.61
CA GLY A 35 0.94 -12.78 -7.22
C GLY A 35 -0.48 -12.76 -7.79
N GLN A 36 -1.07 -11.56 -7.97
CA GLN A 36 -2.46 -11.39 -8.38
C GLN A 36 -2.56 -10.37 -9.52
N SER A 37 -3.38 -10.67 -10.53
CA SER A 37 -3.56 -9.81 -11.71
C SER A 37 -4.37 -8.55 -11.43
N GLN A 38 -5.20 -8.59 -10.37
CA GLN A 38 -6.05 -7.49 -9.95
C GLN A 38 -6.03 -7.42 -8.43
N THR A 39 -6.01 -6.20 -7.89
CA THR A 39 -6.24 -5.98 -6.47
C THR A 39 -6.94 -4.64 -6.27
N SER A 40 -7.63 -4.50 -5.16
CA SER A 40 -8.18 -3.23 -4.72
C SER A 40 -7.10 -2.36 -4.07
N ARG A 41 -7.27 -1.04 -4.04
CA ARG A 41 -6.31 -0.13 -3.38
C ARG A 41 -6.02 -0.55 -1.94
N LEU A 42 -7.06 -0.95 -1.21
CA LEU A 42 -6.94 -1.45 0.15
C LEU A 42 -6.19 -2.79 0.22
N GLY A 43 -6.47 -3.71 -0.70
CA GLY A 43 -5.82 -5.01 -0.78
C GLY A 43 -4.32 -4.88 -1.04
N CYS A 44 -3.94 -4.01 -1.98
CA CYS A 44 -2.54 -3.66 -2.25
C CYS A 44 -1.86 -3.11 -0.99
N PHE A 45 -2.50 -2.16 -0.32
CA PHE A 45 -1.97 -1.53 0.88
C PHE A 45 -1.79 -2.53 2.02
N MET A 46 -2.76 -3.40 2.27
CA MET A 46 -2.69 -4.43 3.31
C MET A 46 -1.58 -5.45 3.02
N ARG A 47 -1.39 -5.85 1.75
CA ARG A 47 -0.30 -6.74 1.34
C ARG A 47 1.08 -6.10 1.53
N VAL A 48 1.25 -4.87 1.06
CA VAL A 48 2.49 -4.10 1.25
C VAL A 48 2.77 -3.91 2.75
N TRP A 49 1.75 -3.57 3.53
CA TRP A 49 1.84 -3.40 4.97
C TRP A 49 2.24 -4.70 5.70
N SER A 50 1.65 -5.84 5.34
CA SER A 50 2.03 -7.14 5.88
C SER A 50 3.50 -7.43 5.58
N TYR A 51 3.91 -7.24 4.33
CA TYR A 51 5.29 -7.45 3.89
C TYR A 51 6.29 -6.60 4.67
N ILE A 52 6.00 -5.30 4.84
CA ILE A 52 6.84 -4.37 5.62
C ILE A 52 7.04 -4.88 7.04
N LYS A 53 5.99 -5.41 7.66
CA LYS A 53 6.05 -5.90 9.04
C LYS A 53 6.74 -7.26 9.15
N GLU A 54 6.48 -8.17 8.22
CA GLU A 54 7.14 -9.49 8.18
C GLU A 54 8.66 -9.34 7.96
N HIS A 55 9.06 -8.40 7.12
CA HIS A 55 10.47 -8.10 6.84
C HIS A 55 11.09 -7.05 7.77
N ASN A 56 10.35 -6.55 8.78
CA ASN A 56 10.80 -5.51 9.71
C ASN A 56 11.43 -4.29 9.01
N LEU A 57 10.80 -3.84 7.94
CA LEU A 57 11.26 -2.74 7.10
C LEU A 57 10.89 -1.36 7.64
N GLN A 58 10.29 -1.26 8.83
CA GLN A 58 10.09 0.03 9.49
C GLN A 58 11.41 0.54 10.04
N ASP A 59 11.64 1.84 9.93
CA ASP A 59 12.83 2.44 10.50
C ASP A 59 12.77 2.38 12.05
N PRO A 60 13.84 1.88 12.72
CA PRO A 60 13.85 1.75 14.16
C PRO A 60 13.86 3.10 14.88
N ASN A 61 14.37 4.16 14.24
CA ASN A 61 14.39 5.52 14.78
C ASN A 61 13.08 6.24 14.48
N ASN A 62 12.48 5.99 13.30
CA ASN A 62 11.25 6.63 12.88
C ASN A 62 10.19 5.63 12.39
N LYS A 63 9.26 5.26 13.26
CA LYS A 63 8.17 4.31 12.94
C LYS A 63 7.22 4.77 11.83
N ASN A 64 7.31 6.03 11.40
CA ASN A 64 6.57 6.57 10.26
C ASN A 64 7.28 6.34 8.92
N VAL A 65 8.56 5.97 8.93
CA VAL A 65 9.36 5.72 7.73
C VAL A 65 9.50 4.22 7.50
N VAL A 66 9.41 3.83 6.23
CA VAL A 66 9.58 2.47 5.74
C VAL A 66 10.80 2.44 4.83
N ASN A 67 11.80 1.63 5.21
CA ASN A 67 12.96 1.30 4.40
C ASN A 67 12.53 0.31 3.30
N CYS A 68 12.43 0.81 2.07
CA CYS A 68 11.98 0.01 0.95
C CYS A 68 13.13 -0.89 0.49
N ASP A 69 12.90 -2.20 0.62
CA ASP A 69 13.78 -3.21 0.04
C ASP A 69 13.65 -3.26 -1.50
N GLN A 70 14.45 -4.06 -2.19
CA GLN A 70 14.47 -4.15 -3.64
C GLN A 70 13.08 -4.42 -4.25
N LYS A 71 12.30 -5.29 -3.60
CA LYS A 71 10.92 -5.60 -4.01
C LYS A 71 9.97 -4.42 -3.81
N LEU A 72 10.04 -3.76 -2.66
CA LEU A 72 9.20 -2.60 -2.35
C LEU A 72 9.54 -1.41 -3.21
N ARG A 73 10.82 -1.20 -3.51
CA ARG A 73 11.29 -0.18 -4.45
C ARG A 73 10.64 -0.38 -5.82
N SER A 74 10.60 -1.59 -6.34
CA SER A 74 9.96 -1.86 -7.64
C SER A 74 8.49 -1.42 -7.70
N ILE A 75 7.79 -1.53 -6.57
CA ILE A 75 6.39 -1.08 -6.43
C ILE A 75 6.34 0.42 -6.18
N LEU A 76 7.10 0.96 -5.25
CA LEU A 76 7.02 2.33 -4.76
C LEU A 76 7.86 3.30 -5.62
N LEU A 77 7.81 3.16 -6.95
CA LEU A 77 8.50 4.03 -7.91
C LEU A 77 10.03 4.14 -7.69
N GLY A 78 10.66 3.07 -7.22
CA GLY A 78 12.09 3.00 -6.94
C GLY A 78 12.52 3.71 -5.66
N LYS A 79 11.59 4.24 -4.85
CA LYS A 79 11.93 5.04 -3.67
C LYS A 79 12.63 4.19 -2.61
N PRO A 80 13.82 4.58 -2.13
CA PRO A 80 14.57 3.80 -1.14
C PRO A 80 13.96 3.86 0.26
N GLN A 81 13.27 4.94 0.57
CA GLN A 81 12.50 5.15 1.79
C GLN A 81 11.21 5.85 1.43
N VAL A 82 10.13 5.48 2.11
CA VAL A 82 8.83 6.15 1.99
C VAL A 82 8.22 6.35 3.36
N ASP A 83 7.47 7.42 3.51
CA ASP A 83 6.64 7.62 4.69
C ASP A 83 5.36 6.80 4.60
N LEU A 84 4.84 6.42 5.77
CA LEU A 84 3.54 5.78 5.93
C LEU A 84 2.40 6.61 5.33
N ALA A 85 2.54 7.94 5.35
CA ALA A 85 1.60 8.87 4.75
C ALA A 85 1.68 8.89 3.21
N GLU A 86 2.86 8.60 2.65
CA GLU A 86 3.10 8.54 1.22
C GLU A 86 2.62 7.22 0.61
N LEU A 87 2.64 6.12 1.37
CA LEU A 87 2.16 4.80 0.94
C LEU A 87 0.79 4.83 0.22
N PRO A 88 -0.29 5.37 0.80
CA PRO A 88 -1.58 5.43 0.13
C PRO A 88 -1.58 6.31 -1.13
N SER A 89 -0.74 7.36 -1.16
CA SER A 89 -0.57 8.24 -2.34
C SER A 89 0.19 7.54 -3.46
N LEU A 90 1.27 6.83 -3.14
CA LEU A 90 2.05 6.04 -4.08
C LEU A 90 1.21 4.90 -4.66
N ILE A 91 0.50 4.15 -3.81
CA ILE A 91 -0.47 3.14 -4.24
C ILE A 91 -1.49 3.78 -5.16
N LYS A 92 -2.09 4.91 -4.78
CA LYS A 92 -3.05 5.61 -5.65
C LYS A 92 -2.48 5.99 -7.01
N LEU A 93 -1.17 6.25 -7.13
CA LEU A 93 -0.53 6.56 -8.41
C LEU A 93 -0.52 5.36 -9.38
N HIS A 94 -0.49 4.13 -8.86
CA HIS A 94 -0.60 2.92 -9.68
C HIS A 94 -2.02 2.62 -10.17
N PHE A 95 -3.02 3.31 -9.59
CA PHE A 95 -4.42 3.12 -9.88
C PHE A 95 -4.88 4.37 -10.63
N PRO A 96 -4.86 4.37 -11.98
CA PRO A 96 -5.33 5.53 -12.74
C PRO A 96 -6.75 5.87 -12.27
N LYS A 97 -6.99 7.15 -11.96
CA LYS A 97 -8.35 7.60 -11.65
C LYS A 97 -9.23 7.17 -12.82
N LYS A 98 -10.28 6.38 -12.58
CA LYS A 98 -11.42 6.36 -13.49
C LYS A 98 -11.95 7.80 -13.50
N THR A 99 -11.55 8.54 -14.52
CA THR A 99 -12.23 9.76 -14.94
C THR A 99 -13.61 9.30 -15.39
N SER A 100 -14.62 9.56 -14.57
CA SER A 100 -16.01 9.51 -14.97
C SER A 100 -16.72 10.71 -14.39
#